data_AF-A0A3B8JU23-F1
#
_entry.id   AF-A0A3B8JU23-F1
#
_cell.length_a   1.000
_cell.length_b   1.000
_cell.length_c   1.000
_cell.angle_alpha   90.00
_cell.angle_beta   90.00
_cell.angle_gamma   90.00
#
_symmetry.space_group_name_H-M   'P 1'
#
loop_
_entity.id
_entity.type
_entity.pdbx_description
1 polymer ?
#
loop_
_entity_poly.entity_id
_entity_poly.type
_entity_poly.pdbx_seq_one_letter_code
_entity_poly.pdbx_strand_id
1 'polypeptide(L)'
;MEAQPREIQNYLTTDGSSPYEEWLDSLRDTRARDRIDNRLRRIQLGNLGDYRLVGEGVFELRIDYGPGYRVYFGQVGTTIVLLLCGG
;
A
#
# COMPACT_ATOMS: atom_id res chain seq x y z
N MET A 1 15.02 17.40 -3.70
CA MET A 1 14.40 16.39 -4.58
C MET A 1 12.95 16.78 -4.73
N GLU A 2 12.50 17.08 -5.94
CA GLU A 2 11.06 17.28 -6.20
C GLU A 2 10.35 15.94 -6.05
N ALA A 3 9.20 15.95 -5.37
CA ALA A 3 8.41 14.75 -5.20
C ALA A 3 7.73 14.43 -6.54
N GLN A 4 8.07 13.28 -7.13
CA GLN A 4 7.46 12.83 -8.37
C GLN A 4 6.10 12.17 -8.06
N PRO A 5 5.00 12.62 -8.68
CA PRO A 5 3.70 11.99 -8.51
C PRO A 5 3.74 10.50 -8.83
N ARG A 6 2.94 9.73 -8.09
CA ARG A 6 2.84 8.28 -8.26
C ARG A 6 1.41 7.87 -8.58
N GLU A 7 1.29 6.95 -9.52
CA GLU A 7 0.03 6.25 -9.74
C GLU A 7 -0.06 5.07 -8.78
N ILE A 8 -1.26 4.78 -8.29
CA ILE A 8 -1.52 3.62 -7.45
C ILE A 8 -2.50 2.72 -8.19
N GLN A 9 -2.16 1.45 -8.29
CA GLN A 9 -3.00 0.42 -8.87
C GLN A 9 -3.05 -0.77 -7.91
N ASN A 10 -4.17 -1.48 -7.93
CA ASN A 10 -4.29 -2.74 -7.22
C ASN A 10 -3.80 -3.88 -8.12
N TYR A 11 -3.03 -4.79 -7.55
CA TYR A 11 -2.80 -6.08 -8.18
C TYR A 11 -4.13 -6.82 -8.29
N LEU A 12 -4.40 -7.34 -9.48
CA LEU A 12 -5.51 -8.23 -9.74
C LEU A 12 -4.97 -9.64 -9.96
N THR A 13 -5.56 -10.60 -9.27
CA THR A 13 -5.37 -12.03 -9.52
C THR A 13 -5.95 -12.41 -10.89
N THR A 14 -5.71 -13.65 -11.31
CA THR A 14 -6.20 -14.16 -12.60
C THR A 14 -7.72 -14.19 -12.74
N ASP A 15 -8.45 -14.28 -11.62
CA ASP A 15 -9.91 -14.20 -11.55
C ASP A 15 -10.44 -12.77 -11.35
N GLY A 16 -9.55 -11.77 -11.29
CA GLY A 16 -9.90 -10.35 -11.23
C GLY A 16 -10.15 -9.81 -9.83
N SER A 17 -9.89 -10.59 -8.77
CA SER A 17 -9.98 -10.12 -7.40
C SER A 17 -8.73 -9.35 -6.98
N SER A 18 -8.90 -8.45 -6.01
CA SER A 18 -7.82 -7.63 -5.46
C SER A 18 -7.58 -8.03 -4.00
N PRO A 19 -6.47 -8.73 -3.68
CA PRO A 19 -6.19 -9.13 -2.31
C PRO A 19 -6.08 -7.93 -1.35
N TYR A 20 -5.65 -6.78 -1.85
CA TYR A 20 -5.63 -5.53 -1.10
C TYR A 20 -7.05 -5.04 -0.75
N GLU A 21 -7.95 -4.98 -1.74
CA GLU A 21 -9.33 -4.51 -1.52
C GLU A 21 -10.09 -5.45 -0.61
N GLU A 22 -10.01 -6.76 -0.86
CA GLU A 22 -10.67 -7.78 -0.03
C GLU A 22 -10.22 -7.68 1.43
N TRP A 23 -8.92 -7.49 1.67
CA TRP A 23 -8.40 -7.30 3.02
C TRP A 23 -8.93 -6.00 3.64
N LEU A 24 -8.90 -4.89 2.90
CA LEU A 24 -9.36 -3.58 3.39
C LEU A 24 -10.86 -3.62 3.74
N ASP A 25 -11.66 -4.30 2.92
CA ASP A 25 -13.09 -4.49 3.13
C ASP A 25 -13.39 -5.38 4.35
N SER A 26 -12.51 -6.34 4.63
CA SER A 26 -12.59 -7.19 5.83
C SER A 26 -12.21 -6.46 7.14
N LEU A 27 -11.44 -5.37 7.06
CA LEU A 27 -10.82 -4.71 8.21
C LEU A 27 -11.81 -3.91 9.08
N ARG A 28 -12.27 -4.45 10.21
CA ARG A 28 -13.22 -3.75 11.10
C ARG A 28 -12.70 -2.43 11.71
N ASP A 29 -11.39 -2.23 11.76
CA ASP A 29 -10.76 -1.02 12.30
C ASP A 29 -10.84 0.15 11.31
N THR A 30 -11.87 0.99 11.47
CA THR A 30 -12.09 2.15 10.60
C THR A 30 -10.97 3.19 10.68
N ARG A 31 -10.33 3.34 11.84
CA ARG A 31 -9.20 4.27 12.01
C ARG A 31 -7.96 3.77 11.28
N ALA A 32 -7.77 2.45 11.20
CA ALA A 32 -6.72 1.87 10.39
C ALA A 32 -6.95 2.15 8.90
N ARG A 33 -8.19 1.97 8.41
CA ARG A 33 -8.57 2.32 7.02
C ARG A 33 -8.24 3.78 6.69
N ASP A 34 -8.69 4.72 7.52
CA ASP A 34 -8.41 6.15 7.31
C ASP A 34 -6.91 6.45 7.26
N ARG A 35 -6.11 5.77 8.09
CA ARG A 35 -4.65 5.94 8.11
C ARG A 35 -3.98 5.36 6.87
N ILE A 36 -4.44 4.21 6.40
CA ILE A 36 -3.97 3.61 5.14
C ILE A 36 -4.30 4.55 3.98
N ASP A 37 -5.54 5.03 3.86
CA ASP A 37 -5.94 5.96 2.81
C ASP A 37 -5.12 7.25 2.81
N ASN A 38 -4.93 7.86 3.98
CA ASN A 38 -4.09 9.05 4.12
C ASN A 38 -2.64 8.78 3.73
N ARG A 39 -2.13 7.57 3.99
CA ARG A 39 -0.79 7.17 3.57
C ARG A 39 -0.71 7.00 2.04
N LEU A 40 -1.69 6.35 1.42
CA LEU A 40 -1.76 6.20 -0.03
C LEU A 40 -1.84 7.55 -0.75
N ARG A 41 -2.61 8.51 -0.22
CA ARG A 41 -2.65 9.89 -0.76
C ARG A 41 -1.28 10.57 -0.71
N ARG A 42 -0.50 10.36 0.36
CA ARG A 42 0.88 10.89 0.43
C ARG A 42 1.80 10.22 -0.58
N ILE A 43 1.63 8.92 -0.82
CA ILE A 43 2.37 8.19 -1.86
C ILE A 43 2.07 8.76 -3.25
N GLN A 44 0.81 9.06 -3.56
CA GLN A 44 0.42 9.69 -4.83
C GLN A 44 1.11 11.03 -5.06
N LEU A 45 1.39 11.77 -3.98
CA LEU A 45 2.15 13.02 -4.01
C LEU A 45 3.68 12.82 -4.04
N GLY A 46 4.15 11.58 -4.16
CA GLY A 46 5.57 11.22 -4.22
C GLY A 46 6.23 10.97 -2.87
N ASN A 47 5.46 10.92 -1.77
CA ASN A 47 5.98 10.67 -0.43
C ASN A 47 5.68 9.23 0.03
N LEU A 48 6.66 8.33 -0.21
CA LEU A 48 6.56 6.92 0.18
C LEU A 48 6.55 6.69 1.69
N GLY A 49 7.20 7.55 2.48
CA GLY A 49 7.30 7.37 3.93
C GLY A 49 8.29 6.28 4.33
N ASP A 50 7.97 5.53 5.39
CA ASP A 50 8.80 4.45 5.92
C ASP A 50 8.45 3.12 5.24
N TYR A 51 9.30 2.73 4.28
CA TYR A 51 9.18 1.48 3.55
C TYR A 51 10.54 0.80 3.42
N ARG A 52 10.52 -0.52 3.24
CA ARG A 52 11.73 -1.34 3.05
C ARG A 52 11.52 -2.42 2.01
N LEU A 53 12.56 -2.75 1.26
CA LEU A 53 12.59 -3.92 0.37
C LEU A 53 12.55 -5.20 1.21
N VAL A 54 11.63 -6.10 0.91
CA VAL A 54 11.49 -7.41 1.59
C VAL A 54 11.86 -8.60 0.71
N GLY A 55 12.17 -8.36 -0.57
CA GLY A 55 12.66 -9.37 -1.51
C GLY A 55 11.98 -9.27 -2.86
N GLU A 56 12.66 -9.70 -3.93
CA GLU A 56 12.07 -9.88 -5.27
C GLU A 56 11.30 -8.66 -5.83
N GLY A 57 11.73 -7.45 -5.48
CA GLY A 57 11.07 -6.21 -5.91
C GLY A 57 9.81 -5.85 -5.13
N VAL A 58 9.51 -6.55 -4.04
CA VAL A 58 8.41 -6.27 -3.11
C VAL A 58 8.89 -5.40 -1.96
N PHE A 59 8.13 -4.34 -1.67
CA PHE A 59 8.37 -3.43 -0.57
C PHE A 59 7.27 -3.58 0.50
N GLU A 60 7.67 -3.46 1.77
CA GLU A 60 6.77 -3.37 2.93
C GLU A 60 6.71 -1.91 3.38
N LEU A 61 5.51 -1.32 3.37
CA LEU A 61 5.20 -0.02 3.95
C LEU A 61 4.59 -0.23 5.34
N ARG A 62 5.18 0.37 6.36
CA ARG A 62 4.69 0.25 7.73
C ARG A 62 3.71 1.37 8.08
N ILE A 63 2.57 0.98 8.65
CA ILE A 63 1.60 1.90 9.23
C ILE A 63 1.75 1.82 10.75
N ASP A 64 2.36 2.84 11.33
CA ASP A 64 2.55 2.95 12.79
C ASP A 64 1.21 3.29 13.46
N TYR A 65 0.39 2.26 13.63
CA TYR A 65 -0.92 2.31 14.27
C TYR A 65 -1.40 0.91 14.66
N GLY A 66 -1.93 0.80 15.88
CA GLY A 66 -2.61 -0.41 16.36
C GLY A 66 -1.69 -1.65 16.33
N PRO A 67 -2.13 -2.78 15.75
CA PRO A 67 -1.36 -4.03 15.72
C PRO A 67 -0.12 -3.98 14.81
N GLY A 68 0.07 -2.90 14.05
CA GLY A 68 1.19 -2.72 13.13
C GLY A 68 0.89 -3.20 11.72
N TYR A 69 -0.08 -2.54 11.08
CA TYR A 69 -0.49 -2.83 9.71
C TYR A 69 0.63 -2.55 8.70
N ARG A 70 0.66 -3.35 7.63
CA ARG A 70 1.66 -3.28 6.57
C ARG A 70 0.99 -3.39 5.22
N VAL A 71 1.32 -2.46 4.33
CA VAL A 71 0.93 -2.53 2.92
C VAL A 71 2.13 -3.04 2.14
N TYR A 72 1.95 -4.13 1.40
CA TYR A 72 2.97 -4.65 0.51
C TYR A 72 2.71 -4.16 -0.90
N PHE A 73 3.75 -3.68 -1.57
CA PHE A 73 3.62 -3.14 -2.90
C PHE A 73 4.84 -3.46 -3.78
N GLY A 74 4.61 -3.57 -5.07
CA GLY A 74 5.65 -3.50 -6.09
C GLY A 74 5.73 -2.09 -6.69
N GLN A 75 6.84 -1.77 -7.34
CA GLN A 75 6.99 -0.50 -8.06
C GLN A 75 7.47 -0.74 -9.50
N VAL A 76 6.76 -0.16 -10.47
CA VAL A 76 7.13 -0.15 -11.89
C VAL A 76 7.15 1.31 -12.36
N GLY A 77 8.35 1.86 -12.56
CA GLY A 77 8.51 3.29 -12.85
C GLY A 77 7.92 4.16 -11.73
N THR A 78 6.92 4.98 -12.08
CA THR A 78 6.15 5.82 -11.14
C THR A 78 4.90 5.15 -10.59
N THR A 79 4.57 3.93 -11.04
CA THR A 79 3.38 3.21 -10.60
C THR A 79 3.70 2.32 -9.41
N ILE A 80 2.88 2.45 -8.37
CA ILE A 80 2.87 1.62 -7.17
C ILE A 80 1.75 0.60 -7.33
N VAL A 81 2.09 -0.68 -7.27
CA VAL A 81 1.14 -1.79 -7.39
C VAL A 81 0.92 -2.38 -6.01
N LEU A 82 -0.25 -2.15 -5.41
CA LEU A 82 -0.62 -2.71 -4.11
C LEU A 82 -0.88 -4.20 -4.24
N LEU A 83 -0.16 -5.01 -3.49
CA LEU A 83 -0.23 -6.47 -3.56
C LEU A 83 -1.19 -7.03 -2.52
N LEU A 84 -0.94 -6.70 -1.26
CA LEU A 84 -1.74 -7.13 -0.12
C LEU A 84 -1.53 -6.19 1.06
N CYS A 85 -2.41 -6.26 2.05
CA CYS A 85 -2.20 -5.63 3.34
C CYS A 85 -2.40 -6.67 4.45
N GLY A 86 -1.78 -6.44 5.61
CA GLY A 86 -1.86 -7.38 6.73
C GLY A 86 -1.28 -6.81 8.02
N GLY A 87 -1.56 -7.49 9.13
CA GLY A 87 -1.28 -7.03 10.49
C GLY A 87 -2.54 -6.97 11.33
#